data_AF-A0A967X724-F1
#
_entry.id   AF-A0A967X724-F1
#
_cell.length_a   1.000
_cell.length_b   1.000
_cell.length_c   1.000
_cell.angle_alpha   90.00
_cell.angle_beta   90.00
_cell.angle_gamma   90.00
#
_symmetry.space_group_name_H-M   'P 1'
#
loop_
_entity.id
_entity.type
_entity.pdbx_description
1 polymer ?
#
loop_
_entity_poly.entity_id
_entity_poly.type
_entity_poly.pdbx_seq_one_letter_code
_entity_poly.pdbx_strand_id
1 'polypeptide(L)'
;MKQFRRELDARQSDPAGRRWVFVPYDQLTDAVGPLSREDPAELGIVVVESRWKARRRPYHRQKLALVLSNLRHFALEQAERGVAVHHVVGDATYSRLLEPVV
;
A
#
# COMPACT_ATOMS: atom_id res chain seq x y z
N MET A 1 -1.82 -11.01 9.89
CA MET A 1 -2.70 -10.62 8.75
C MET A 1 -4.09 -10.21 9.19
N LYS A 2 -4.82 -11.02 9.99
CA LYS A 2 -6.18 -10.70 10.44
C LYS A 2 -6.32 -9.31 11.09
N GLN A 3 -5.39 -8.96 11.99
CA GLN A 3 -5.39 -7.66 12.66
C GLN A 3 -5.28 -6.50 11.67
N PHE A 4 -4.25 -6.47 10.83
CA PHE A 4 -4.06 -5.41 9.84
C PHE A 4 -5.29 -5.21 8.93
N ARG A 5 -5.86 -6.30 8.38
CA ARG A 5 -7.06 -6.19 7.52
C ARG A 5 -8.23 -5.58 8.27
N ARG A 6 -8.51 -6.06 9.49
CA ARG A 6 -9.58 -5.50 10.33
C ARG A 6 -9.39 -4.00 10.57
N GLU A 7 -8.17 -3.58 10.89
CA GLU A 7 -7.86 -2.17 11.12
C GLU A 7 -7.95 -1.33 9.83
N LEU A 8 -7.60 -1.91 8.69
CA LEU A 8 -7.72 -1.25 7.39
C LEU A 8 -9.19 -1.10 6.98
N ASP A 9 -9.97 -2.17 7.10
CA ASP A 9 -11.41 -2.19 6.78
C ASP A 9 -12.17 -1.17 7.65
N ALA A 10 -11.79 -1.04 8.93
CA ALA A 10 -12.39 -0.07 9.84
C ALA A 10 -12.08 1.40 9.50
N ARG A 11 -11.00 1.66 8.75
CA ARG A 11 -10.55 3.00 8.34
C ARG A 11 -10.80 3.29 6.86
N GLN A 12 -11.33 2.32 6.10
CA GLN A 12 -11.49 2.51 4.67
C GLN A 12 -12.54 3.57 4.33
N SER A 13 -12.18 4.42 3.39
CA SER A 13 -13.11 5.33 2.73
C SER A 13 -13.65 4.70 1.44
N ASP A 14 -14.72 5.27 0.89
CA ASP A 14 -15.33 4.76 -0.35
C ASP A 14 -14.31 4.80 -1.52
N PRO A 15 -13.95 3.66 -2.13
CA PRO A 15 -12.98 3.62 -3.22
C PRO A 15 -13.53 4.10 -4.57
N ALA A 16 -14.84 4.39 -4.69
CA ALA A 16 -15.44 4.84 -5.94
C ALA A 16 -14.92 6.22 -6.39
N GLY A 17 -14.66 6.37 -7.69
CA GLY A 17 -14.28 7.65 -8.30
C GLY A 17 -12.87 8.15 -7.96
N ARG A 18 -12.05 7.34 -7.27
CA ARG A 18 -10.71 7.75 -6.85
C ARG A 18 -9.70 7.74 -7.98
N ARG A 19 -8.76 8.69 -7.93
CA ARG A 19 -7.54 8.63 -8.73
C ARG A 19 -6.51 7.74 -8.03
N TRP A 20 -6.11 6.66 -8.68
CA TRP A 20 -5.22 5.66 -8.08
C TRP A 20 -3.75 5.96 -8.35
N VAL A 21 -2.93 5.83 -7.30
CA VAL A 21 -1.47 6.00 -7.35
C VAL A 21 -0.81 4.77 -6.74
N PHE A 22 0.10 4.16 -7.48
CA PHE A 22 0.94 3.10 -6.93
C PHE A 22 1.98 3.69 -5.97
N VAL A 23 2.07 3.15 -4.75
CA VAL A 23 3.10 3.53 -3.76
C VAL A 23 4.09 2.36 -3.57
N PRO A 24 5.33 2.51 -4.04
CA PRO A 24 6.40 1.56 -3.80
C PRO A 24 6.72 1.38 -2.31
N TYR A 25 7.24 0.21 -1.94
CA TYR A 25 7.59 -0.14 -0.55
C TYR A 25 8.69 0.74 0.07
N ASP A 26 9.42 1.51 -0.73
CA ASP A 26 10.50 2.41 -0.34
C ASP A 26 10.13 3.90 -0.46
N GLN A 27 8.87 4.21 -0.78
CA GLN A 27 8.33 5.58 -0.90
C GLN A 27 7.15 5.81 0.06
N LEU A 28 7.25 5.29 1.29
CA LEU A 28 6.20 5.33 2.30
C LEU A 28 6.17 6.68 3.04
N THR A 29 5.77 7.74 2.33
CA THR A 29 5.59 9.09 2.89
C THR A 29 4.48 9.83 2.14
N ASP A 30 3.74 10.67 2.86
CA ASP A 30 2.74 11.57 2.31
C ASP A 30 3.28 12.98 2.03
N ALA A 31 4.55 13.23 2.31
CA ALA A 31 5.15 14.55 2.14
C ALA A 31 5.55 14.88 0.69
N VAL A 32 5.36 13.94 -0.26
CA VAL A 32 5.70 14.14 -1.68
C VAL A 32 4.61 13.65 -2.63
N GLY A 33 4.65 14.15 -3.87
CA GLY A 33 3.79 13.68 -4.97
C GLY A 33 2.31 14.04 -4.77
N PRO A 34 1.38 13.26 -5.31
CA PRO A 34 -0.07 13.51 -5.15
C PRO A 34 -0.51 13.55 -3.69
N LEU A 35 0.05 12.70 -2.83
CA LEU A 35 -0.34 12.56 -1.42
C LEU A 35 -0.06 13.81 -0.56
N SER A 36 0.80 14.72 -1.03
CA SER A 36 1.18 15.93 -0.30
C SER A 36 0.38 17.17 -0.69
N ARG A 37 -0.42 17.11 -1.76
CA ARG A 37 -1.00 18.30 -2.39
C ARG A 37 -2.44 18.15 -2.88
N GLU A 38 -2.89 16.92 -3.11
CA GLU A 38 -4.25 16.64 -3.57
C GLU A 38 -5.13 16.25 -2.36
N ASP A 39 -6.45 16.40 -2.49
CA ASP A 39 -7.40 16.04 -1.44
C ASP A 39 -7.34 14.51 -1.20
N PRO A 40 -7.08 14.06 0.05
CA PRO A 40 -7.14 12.64 0.39
C PRO A 40 -8.45 11.95 -0.02
N ALA A 41 -9.58 12.67 -0.01
CA ALA A 41 -10.88 12.15 -0.40
C ALA A 41 -11.03 11.89 -1.91
N GLU A 42 -10.13 12.40 -2.74
CA GLU A 42 -10.12 12.16 -4.20
C GLU A 42 -9.09 11.08 -4.60
N LEU A 43 -8.20 10.71 -3.68
CA LEU A 43 -7.10 9.79 -3.94
C LEU A 43 -7.41 8.36 -3.48
N GLY A 44 -6.79 7.43 -4.20
CA GLY A 44 -6.61 6.04 -3.80
C GLY A 44 -5.15 5.62 -3.96
N ILE A 45 -4.64 4.77 -3.08
CA ILE A 45 -3.29 4.20 -3.21
C ILE A 45 -3.31 2.70 -3.37
N VAL A 46 -2.42 2.19 -4.22
CA VAL A 46 -2.16 0.76 -4.35
C VAL A 46 -0.83 0.43 -3.69
N VAL A 47 -0.85 -0.48 -2.72
CA VAL A 47 0.35 -0.98 -2.04
C VAL A 47 0.43 -2.50 -2.21
N VAL A 48 1.63 -3.02 -2.45
CA VAL A 48 1.81 -4.42 -2.89
C VAL A 48 2.81 -5.18 -2.01
N GLU A 49 2.34 -6.26 -1.39
CA GLU A 49 3.18 -7.28 -0.75
C GLU A 49 3.45 -8.45 -1.71
N SER A 50 4.58 -8.39 -2.43
CA SER A 50 5.01 -9.44 -3.37
C SER A 50 5.97 -10.43 -2.71
N ARG A 51 5.57 -11.70 -2.63
CA ARG A 51 6.45 -12.80 -2.19
C ARG A 51 7.56 -13.08 -3.19
N TRP A 52 7.31 -12.90 -4.49
CA TRP A 52 8.35 -12.98 -5.52
C TRP A 52 9.47 -11.98 -5.25
N LYS A 53 9.12 -10.72 -4.93
CA LYS A 53 10.11 -9.69 -4.60
C LYS A 53 10.87 -10.05 -3.33
N ALA A 54 10.18 -10.50 -2.28
CA ALA A 54 10.80 -10.89 -1.02
C ALA A 54 11.80 -12.07 -1.17
N ARG A 55 11.58 -12.97 -2.13
CA ARG A 55 12.43 -14.13 -2.43
C ARG A 55 13.53 -13.87 -3.46
N ARG A 56 13.53 -12.70 -4.12
CA ARG A 56 14.46 -12.38 -5.20
C ARG A 56 15.94 -12.42 -4.77
N ARG A 57 16.22 -12.21 -3.47
CA ARG A 57 17.55 -12.28 -2.85
C ARG A 57 17.40 -12.82 -1.43
N PRO A 58 18.47 -13.34 -0.79
CA PRO A 58 18.46 -13.73 0.61
C PRO A 58 18.48 -12.49 1.53
N TYR A 59 17.41 -11.70 1.51
CA TYR A 59 17.29 -10.53 2.36
C TYR A 59 17.26 -10.93 3.84
N HIS A 60 17.88 -10.12 4.69
CA HIS A 60 17.83 -10.31 6.13
C HIS A 60 16.39 -10.26 6.63
N ARG A 61 16.02 -11.15 7.57
CA ARG A 61 14.64 -11.26 8.07
C ARG A 61 14.14 -9.97 8.70
N GLN A 62 15.00 -9.25 9.43
CA GLN A 62 14.64 -7.95 10.03
C GLN A 62 14.36 -6.89 8.96
N LYS A 63 15.10 -6.88 7.84
CA LYS A 63 14.83 -5.98 6.72
C LYS A 63 13.44 -6.24 6.13
N LEU A 64 13.11 -7.51 5.90
CA LEU A 64 11.79 -7.88 5.39
C LEU A 64 10.68 -7.50 6.37
N ALA A 65 10.88 -7.75 7.67
CA ALA A 65 9.94 -7.35 8.71
C ALA A 65 9.73 -5.83 8.73
N LEU A 66 10.81 -5.04 8.66
CA LEU A 66 10.75 -3.59 8.64
C LEU A 66 9.93 -3.07 7.45
N VAL A 67 10.27 -3.52 6.23
CA VAL A 67 9.60 -3.05 5.00
C VAL A 67 8.11 -3.42 5.01
N LEU A 68 7.76 -4.66 5.39
CA LEU A 68 6.37 -5.12 5.41
C LEU A 68 5.55 -4.43 6.51
N SER A 69 6.14 -4.21 7.68
CA SER A 69 5.46 -3.51 8.77
C SER A 69 5.26 -2.03 8.45
N ASN A 70 6.27 -1.34 7.90
CA ASN A 70 6.15 0.05 7.49
C ASN A 70 5.08 0.23 6.41
N LEU A 71 5.04 -0.64 5.40
CA LEU A 71 4.03 -0.56 4.34
C LEU A 71 2.60 -0.66 4.91
N ARG A 72 2.39 -1.53 5.90
CA ARG A 72 1.09 -1.70 6.55
C ARG A 72 0.72 -0.52 7.44
N HIS A 73 1.66 0.01 8.22
CA HIS A 73 1.38 1.21 9.03
C HIS A 73 1.07 2.40 8.14
N PHE A 74 1.87 2.61 7.09
CA PHE A 74 1.59 3.64 6.09
C PHE A 74 0.20 3.46 5.47
N ALA A 75 -0.19 2.25 5.07
CA ALA A 75 -1.54 1.99 4.58
C ALA A 75 -2.64 2.38 5.58
N LEU A 76 -2.46 2.11 6.87
CA LEU A 76 -3.43 2.53 7.90
C LEU A 76 -3.45 4.04 8.10
N GLU A 77 -2.29 4.69 8.12
CA GLU A 77 -2.15 6.16 8.21
C GLU A 77 -2.84 6.84 7.03
N GLN A 78 -2.69 6.31 5.81
CA GLN A 78 -3.35 6.86 4.62
C GLN A 78 -4.86 6.65 4.64
N ALA A 79 -5.33 5.48 5.08
CA ALA A 79 -6.76 5.24 5.28
C ALA A 79 -7.36 6.22 6.30
N GLU A 80 -6.66 6.46 7.42
CA GLU A 80 -7.07 7.42 8.44
C GLU A 80 -7.12 8.87 7.93
N ARG A 81 -6.24 9.23 6.99
CA ARG A 81 -6.29 10.52 6.28
C ARG A 81 -7.46 10.65 5.29
N GLY A 82 -8.18 9.57 4.99
CA GLY A 82 -9.30 9.54 4.04
C GLY A 82 -8.94 9.02 2.65
N VAL A 83 -7.68 8.64 2.41
CA VAL A 83 -7.23 8.03 1.15
C VAL A 83 -7.76 6.60 1.05
N ALA A 84 -8.36 6.24 -0.09
CA ALA A 84 -8.76 4.85 -0.32
C ALA A 84 -7.51 3.97 -0.47
N VAL A 85 -7.51 2.74 0.06
CA VAL A 85 -6.32 1.88 0.05
C VAL A 85 -6.65 0.52 -0.55
N HIS A 86 -5.95 0.20 -1.65
CA HIS A 86 -5.98 -1.12 -2.26
C HIS A 86 -4.71 -1.89 -1.88
N HIS A 87 -4.84 -2.80 -0.92
CA HIS A 87 -3.76 -3.67 -0.47
C HIS A 87 -3.74 -4.98 -1.26
N VAL A 88 -2.70 -5.16 -2.08
CA VAL A 88 -2.53 -6.35 -2.92
C VAL A 88 -1.47 -7.26 -2.32
N VAL A 89 -1.77 -8.55 -2.21
CA VAL A 89 -0.83 -9.58 -1.76
C VAL A 89 -0.75 -10.67 -2.82
N GLY A 90 0.46 -11.06 -3.21
CA GLY A 90 0.59 -12.11 -4.22
C GLY A 90 2.00 -12.67 -4.40
N ASP A 91 2.08 -13.69 -5.24
CA ASP A 91 3.30 -14.44 -5.54
C ASP A 91 3.96 -14.01 -6.88
N ALA A 92 3.45 -12.96 -7.54
CA ALA A 92 3.94 -12.47 -8.84
C ALA A 92 4.76 -11.17 -8.75
N THR A 93 5.29 -10.72 -9.89
CA THR A 93 5.98 -9.41 -10.02
C THR A 93 5.03 -8.25 -9.77
N TYR A 94 5.55 -7.06 -9.46
CA TYR A 94 4.73 -5.87 -9.27
C TYR A 94 3.85 -5.56 -10.48
N SER A 95 4.40 -5.59 -11.69
CA SER A 95 3.64 -5.36 -12.93
C SER A 95 2.40 -6.25 -13.02
N ARG A 96 2.57 -7.57 -12.83
CA ARG A 96 1.49 -8.55 -12.86
C ARG A 96 0.44 -8.34 -11.77
N LEU A 97 0.86 -7.88 -10.59
CA LEU A 97 -0.06 -7.61 -9.48
C LEU A 97 -0.78 -6.26 -9.62
N LEU A 98 -0.25 -5.34 -10.43
CA LEU A 98 -0.84 -4.03 -10.70
C LEU A 98 -1.75 -4.02 -11.94
N GLU A 99 -1.53 -4.91 -12.92
CA GLU A 99 -2.36 -5.08 -14.13
C GLU A 99 -3.89 -5.05 -13.87
N PRO A 100 -4.43 -5.65 -12.78
CA PRO A 100 -5.88 -5.62 -12.53
C PRO A 100 -6.39 -4.32 -11.88
N VAL A 101 -5.50 -3.43 -11.45
CA VAL A 101 -5.81 -2.32 -10.51
C VAL A 101 -5.54 -0.95 -11.12
N VAL A 102 -4.63 -0.87 -12.11
CA VAL A 102 -4.19 0.37 -12.79
C VAL A 102 -4.35 0.20 -14.29
#